data_AF-A0A3R7ERJ0-F1
#
_entry.id   AF-A0A3R7ERJ0-F1
#
_cell.length_a   1.000
_cell.length_b   1.000
_cell.length_c   1.000
_cell.angle_alpha   90.00
_cell.angle_beta   90.00
_cell.angle_gamma   90.00
#
_symmetry.space_group_name_H-M   'P 1'
#
loop_
_entity.id
_entity.type
_entity.pdbx_description
1 polymer ?
#
loop_
_entity_poly.entity_id
_entity_poly.type
_entity_poly.pdbx_seq_one_letter_code
_entity_poly.pdbx_strand_id
1 'polypeptide(L)'
;MSKTKFFYNNSGFNLIEILIVVAVFVIILTSALTLVNTTASREDLDAKSQEIVEFISQARNYSVTGYLGDVWGIKILNNNSYCDDSGDCLVLYKGKMFDYRDSSYDRVLQLNTGVYIGADEVNEFYFDFKSGWLSTSTASTLAEQTIKLNSNFGEEKTIQITPTGLAYTFTCGENYVYDTAGQAYRTVQIGNQCWMAENLNTGTMLAAASNDPTDNDVIEKWCYANTESNCVTRGGMYSWQEAMGWSSTEGVQGICPSGWHIPSNSEWNSLEDNYPGASAGTELKLNGSSGFEMLMGGEMDNTADAYDGLDTLAVFWTSTDGVASNAYIHYNDNGATMTETSNPYGWGFSLRCIKD
;
A
#
# COMPACT_ATOMS: atom_id res chain seq x y z
N MET A 1 38.72 -40.59 68.61
CA MET A 1 38.28 -39.23 68.23
C MET A 1 39.14 -38.74 67.07
N SER A 2 38.68 -38.89 65.83
CA SER A 2 39.32 -38.27 64.66
C SER A 2 38.33 -37.27 64.07
N LYS A 3 38.72 -36.00 64.03
CA LYS A 3 37.87 -34.90 63.57
C LYS A 3 37.74 -34.94 62.04
N THR A 4 36.51 -35.00 61.57
CA THR A 4 36.08 -34.76 60.19
C THR A 4 36.58 -33.39 59.71
N LYS A 5 37.34 -33.34 58.60
CA LYS A 5 37.54 -32.12 57.82
C LYS A 5 36.71 -32.24 56.54
N PHE A 6 35.51 -31.67 56.54
CA PHE A 6 34.78 -31.36 55.31
C PHE A 6 35.47 -30.15 54.67
N PHE A 7 36.05 -30.34 53.48
CA PHE A 7 36.50 -29.23 52.65
C PHE A 7 35.28 -28.66 51.91
N TYR A 8 34.82 -27.48 52.31
CA TYR A 8 33.89 -26.69 51.51
C TYR A 8 34.69 -26.08 50.36
N ASN A 9 34.51 -26.59 49.14
CA ASN A 9 35.04 -25.94 47.94
C ASN A 9 34.06 -24.82 47.56
N ASN A 10 34.20 -23.66 48.22
CA ASN A 10 33.47 -22.46 47.84
C ASN A 10 34.09 -21.89 46.55
N SER A 11 33.76 -22.49 45.41
CA SER A 11 33.91 -21.84 44.11
C SER A 11 32.87 -20.71 44.05
N GLY A 12 33.15 -19.61 44.75
CA GLY A 12 32.34 -18.39 44.64
C GLY A 12 32.43 -17.86 43.22
N PHE A 13 31.32 -17.28 42.74
CA PHE A 13 31.30 -16.61 41.44
C PHE A 13 32.39 -15.54 41.39
N ASN A 14 33.16 -15.54 40.31
CA ASN A 14 34.15 -14.51 40.09
C ASN A 14 33.43 -13.19 39.73
N LEU A 15 34.06 -12.05 39.98
CA LEU A 15 33.44 -10.74 39.71
C LEU A 15 33.07 -10.55 38.22
N ILE A 16 33.87 -11.12 37.31
CA ILE A 16 33.63 -11.09 35.86
C ILE A 16 32.38 -11.92 35.50
N GLU A 17 32.16 -13.09 36.11
CA GLU A 17 30.97 -13.93 35.92
C GLU A 17 29.70 -13.20 36.37
N ILE A 18 29.76 -12.51 37.53
CA ILE A 18 28.63 -11.71 38.01
C ILE A 18 28.36 -10.55 37.04
N LEU A 19 29.40 -9.85 36.56
CA LEU A 19 29.23 -8.75 35.61
C LEU A 19 28.66 -9.22 34.27
N ILE A 20 29.09 -10.39 33.77
CA ILE A 20 28.54 -10.97 32.54
C ILE A 20 27.07 -11.33 32.74
N VAL A 21 26.71 -11.98 33.86
CA VAL A 21 25.31 -12.34 34.15
C VAL A 21 24.44 -11.09 34.24
N VAL A 22 24.88 -10.05 34.95
CA VAL A 22 24.14 -8.79 35.04
C VAL A 22 24.00 -8.12 33.67
N ALA A 23 25.06 -8.07 32.87
CA ALA A 23 25.00 -7.51 31.52
C ALA A 23 24.01 -8.26 30.63
N VAL A 24 24.04 -9.60 30.64
CA VAL A 24 23.08 -10.44 29.90
C VAL A 24 21.66 -10.21 30.40
N PHE A 25 21.42 -10.14 31.71
CA PHE A 25 20.10 -9.87 32.27
C PHE A 25 19.56 -8.51 31.87
N VAL A 26 20.40 -7.47 31.87
CA VAL A 26 20.01 -6.12 31.43
C VAL A 26 19.62 -6.15 29.95
N ILE A 27 20.42 -6.79 29.09
CA ILE A 27 20.10 -6.93 27.66
C ILE A 27 18.76 -7.65 27.47
N ILE A 28 18.55 -8.78 28.15
CA ILE A 28 17.30 -9.55 28.07
C ILE A 28 16.12 -8.70 28.54
N LEU A 29 16.21 -8.02 29.69
CA LEU A 29 15.16 -7.15 30.21
C LEU A 29 14.81 -6.02 29.24
N THR A 30 15.82 -5.37 28.66
CA THR A 30 15.59 -4.31 27.66
C THR A 30 14.88 -4.84 26.41
N SER A 31 15.32 -5.99 25.88
CA SER A 31 14.68 -6.62 24.71
C SER A 31 13.26 -7.10 24.98
N ALA A 32 12.99 -7.59 26.19
CA ALA A 32 11.65 -8.02 26.60
C ALA A 32 10.69 -6.82 26.72
N LEU A 33 11.15 -5.70 27.28
CA LEU A 33 10.34 -4.47 27.36
C LEU A 33 10.00 -3.91 25.98
N THR A 34 10.96 -3.88 25.06
CA THR A 34 10.68 -3.44 23.68
C THR A 34 9.67 -4.34 23.01
N LEU A 35 9.82 -5.66 23.13
CA LEU A 35 8.89 -6.62 22.51
C LEU A 35 7.48 -6.53 23.09
N VAL A 36 7.34 -6.35 24.40
CA VAL A 36 6.04 -6.20 25.06
C VAL A 36 5.36 -4.91 24.59
N ASN A 37 6.12 -3.81 24.51
CA ASN A 37 5.57 -2.53 24.06
C ASN A 37 5.16 -2.56 22.58
N THR A 38 5.95 -3.18 21.70
CA THR A 38 5.57 -3.34 20.29
C THR A 38 4.35 -4.24 20.13
N THR A 39 4.24 -5.32 20.91
CA THR A 39 3.07 -6.21 20.85
C THR A 39 1.81 -5.50 21.33
N ALA A 40 1.87 -4.83 22.47
CA ALA A 40 0.76 -4.04 22.99
C ALA A 40 0.35 -2.94 22.00
N SER A 41 1.33 -2.27 21.39
CA SER A 41 1.08 -1.26 20.36
C SER A 41 0.37 -1.81 19.13
N ARG A 42 0.66 -3.05 18.71
CA ARG A 42 -0.03 -3.71 17.59
C ARG A 42 -1.45 -4.08 17.97
N GLU A 43 -1.68 -4.59 19.18
CA GLU A 43 -3.01 -4.91 19.68
C GLU A 43 -3.89 -3.66 19.79
N ASP A 44 -3.34 -2.55 20.30
CA ASP A 44 -4.04 -1.26 20.38
C ASP A 44 -4.37 -0.72 18.98
N LEU A 45 -3.40 -0.79 18.05
CA LEU A 45 -3.60 -0.38 16.65
C LEU A 45 -4.66 -1.24 15.95
N ASP A 46 -4.66 -2.55 16.19
CA ASP A 46 -5.66 -3.47 15.67
C ASP A 46 -7.05 -3.16 16.22
N ALA A 47 -7.18 -3.03 17.54
CA ALA A 47 -8.45 -2.70 18.18
C ALA A 47 -9.00 -1.36 17.68
N LYS A 48 -8.15 -0.34 17.57
CA LYS A 48 -8.54 0.98 17.06
C LYS A 48 -8.93 0.95 15.60
N SER A 49 -8.22 0.17 14.78
CA SER A 49 -8.56 0.02 13.37
C SER A 49 -9.95 -0.60 13.17
N GLN A 50 -10.29 -1.61 13.98
CA GLN A 50 -11.60 -2.25 13.95
C GLN A 50 -12.70 -1.30 14.43
N GLU A 51 -12.46 -0.55 15.51
CA GLU A 51 -13.39 0.45 16.02
C GLU A 51 -13.70 1.52 14.96
N ILE A 52 -12.70 1.98 14.21
CA ILE A 52 -12.90 2.90 13.09
C ILE A 52 -13.74 2.26 11.97
N VAL A 53 -13.43 1.03 11.57
CA VAL A 53 -14.20 0.32 10.53
C VAL A 53 -15.68 0.21 10.93
N GLU A 54 -15.97 -0.13 12.19
CA GLU A 54 -17.33 -0.19 12.72
C GLU A 54 -17.99 1.21 12.75
N PHE A 55 -17.24 2.23 13.13
CA PHE A 55 -17.72 3.61 13.20
C PHE A 55 -18.12 4.16 11.83
N ILE A 56 -17.30 3.89 10.80
CA ILE A 56 -17.58 4.23 9.41
C ILE A 56 -18.78 3.42 8.88
N SER A 57 -18.80 2.12 9.16
CA SER A 57 -19.91 1.24 8.76
C SER A 57 -21.24 1.68 9.36
N GLN A 58 -21.22 2.23 10.59
CA GLN A 58 -22.40 2.78 11.23
C GLN A 58 -22.92 4.04 10.52
N ALA A 59 -22.04 4.99 10.15
CA ALA A 59 -22.43 6.16 9.37
C ALA A 59 -23.08 5.75 8.04
N ARG A 60 -22.48 4.79 7.33
CA ARG A 60 -23.06 4.23 6.11
C ARG A 60 -24.44 3.64 6.32
N ASN A 61 -24.62 2.83 7.37
CA ASN A 61 -25.90 2.21 7.67
C ASN A 61 -26.98 3.26 7.99
N TYR A 62 -26.63 4.36 8.66
CA TYR A 62 -27.55 5.46 8.90
C TYR A 62 -28.03 6.11 7.59
N SER A 63 -27.13 6.39 6.64
CA SER A 63 -27.51 6.90 5.31
C SER A 63 -28.37 5.91 4.51
N VAL A 64 -28.00 4.63 4.51
CA VAL A 64 -28.72 3.59 3.73
C VAL A 64 -30.15 3.41 4.26
N THR A 65 -30.32 3.39 5.58
CA THR A 65 -31.63 3.23 6.23
C THR A 65 -32.44 4.53 6.26
N GLY A 66 -31.82 5.67 5.96
CA GLY A 66 -32.45 6.97 6.10
C GLY A 66 -32.71 7.36 7.55
N TYR A 67 -31.85 6.91 8.45
CA TYR A 67 -31.97 7.20 9.87
C TYR A 67 -32.02 8.72 10.10
N LEU A 68 -33.06 9.17 10.80
CA LEU A 68 -33.39 10.58 11.03
C LEU A 68 -33.62 11.42 9.75
N GLY A 69 -33.89 10.79 8.61
CA GLY A 69 -34.30 11.46 7.38
C GLY A 69 -33.20 12.23 6.66
N ASP A 70 -31.94 11.92 6.93
CA ASP A 70 -30.78 12.60 6.34
C ASP A 70 -29.69 11.59 5.96
N VAL A 71 -28.65 12.09 5.27
CA VAL A 71 -27.39 11.37 5.07
C VAL A 71 -26.44 11.62 6.23
N TRP A 72 -25.43 10.77 6.32
CA TRP A 72 -24.45 10.74 7.38
C TRP A 72 -23.05 10.64 6.78
N GLY A 73 -22.11 11.32 7.41
CA GLY A 73 -20.73 11.39 6.97
C GLY A 73 -19.72 11.21 8.07
N ILE A 74 -18.46 11.12 7.65
CA ILE A 74 -17.28 10.98 8.48
C ILE A 74 -16.37 12.17 8.17
N LYS A 75 -15.90 12.83 9.23
CA LYS A 75 -14.82 13.80 9.18
C LYS A 75 -13.63 13.24 9.94
N ILE A 76 -12.47 13.23 9.30
CA ILE A 76 -11.21 12.87 9.93
C ILE A 76 -10.52 14.16 10.38
N LEU A 77 -10.08 14.18 11.63
CA LEU A 77 -9.46 15.34 12.26
C LEU A 77 -8.14 14.91 12.90
N ASN A 78 -7.05 15.49 12.42
CA ASN A 78 -5.71 15.33 12.96
C ASN A 78 -5.37 16.57 13.80
N ASN A 79 -4.90 16.37 15.04
CA ASN A 79 -4.45 17.39 15.97
C ASN A 79 -5.40 18.60 16.04
N ASN A 80 -6.69 18.32 16.25
CA ASN A 80 -7.76 19.31 16.13
C ASN A 80 -8.45 19.56 17.47
N SER A 81 -8.76 20.82 17.78
CA SER A 81 -9.44 21.20 19.03
C SER A 81 -10.86 20.64 19.18
N TYR A 82 -11.46 20.14 18.11
CA TYR A 82 -12.73 19.41 18.16
C TYR A 82 -12.58 18.02 18.79
N CYS A 83 -11.36 17.46 18.74
CA CYS A 83 -10.98 16.24 19.43
C CYS A 83 -10.57 16.56 20.88
N ASP A 84 -10.71 15.58 21.78
CA ASP A 84 -10.34 15.78 23.18
C ASP A 84 -8.83 16.03 23.28
N ASP A 85 -8.43 16.95 24.17
CA ASP A 85 -7.04 17.38 24.36
C ASP A 85 -6.29 17.81 23.08
N SER A 86 -7.04 18.27 22.06
CA SER A 86 -6.52 18.59 20.72
C SER A 86 -5.81 17.42 20.02
N GLY A 87 -6.29 16.20 20.25
CA GLY A 87 -5.76 14.99 19.62
C GLY A 87 -6.36 14.67 18.25
N ASP A 88 -6.30 13.38 17.93
CA ASP A 88 -6.79 12.81 16.68
C ASP A 88 -8.14 12.14 16.89
N CYS A 89 -9.08 12.37 15.99
CA CYS A 89 -10.41 11.78 16.10
C CYS A 89 -11.13 11.68 14.76
N LEU A 90 -12.15 10.81 14.74
CA LEU A 90 -13.13 10.75 13.68
C LEU A 90 -14.46 11.26 14.22
N VAL A 91 -15.16 12.06 13.41
CA VAL A 91 -16.49 12.56 13.75
C VAL A 91 -17.50 11.97 12.77
N LEU A 92 -18.44 11.21 13.31
CA LEU A 92 -19.65 10.80 12.60
C LEU A 92 -20.67 11.91 12.76
N TYR A 93 -21.20 12.40 11.65
CA TYR A 93 -22.12 13.51 11.64
C TYR A 93 -23.33 13.33 10.71
N LYS A 94 -24.40 14.07 11.01
CA LYS A 94 -25.61 14.12 10.18
C LYS A 94 -25.54 15.31 9.20
N GLY A 95 -25.57 15.03 7.91
CA GLY A 95 -25.51 16.00 6.82
C GLY A 95 -24.45 15.65 5.76
N LYS A 96 -24.36 16.51 4.75
CA LYS A 96 -23.45 16.34 3.59
C LYS A 96 -22.08 17.01 3.76
N MET A 97 -21.99 17.97 4.66
CA MET A 97 -20.79 18.76 4.89
C MET A 97 -20.63 18.97 6.39
N PHE A 98 -19.43 18.78 6.89
CA PHE A 98 -19.10 18.90 8.30
C PHE A 98 -19.40 20.31 8.81
N ASP A 99 -19.01 21.35 8.08
CA ASP A 99 -19.19 22.74 8.55
C ASP A 99 -20.66 23.19 8.60
N TYR A 100 -21.56 22.50 7.89
CA TYR A 100 -22.99 22.80 7.81
C TYR A 100 -23.88 21.72 8.44
N ARG A 101 -23.26 20.78 9.17
CA ARG A 101 -23.96 19.65 9.80
C ARG A 101 -24.81 20.09 10.98
N ASP A 102 -25.67 19.18 11.42
CA ASP A 102 -26.36 19.32 12.69
C ASP A 102 -25.51 18.74 13.83
N SER A 103 -24.74 19.59 14.49
CA SER A 103 -23.74 19.16 15.49
C SER A 103 -24.33 18.51 16.74
N SER A 104 -25.66 18.57 16.93
CA SER A 104 -26.33 17.88 18.05
C SER A 104 -26.33 16.35 17.89
N TYR A 105 -26.06 15.85 16.69
CA TYR A 105 -25.96 14.42 16.36
C TYR A 105 -24.54 13.92 16.22
N ASP A 106 -23.55 14.79 16.43
CA ASP A 106 -22.15 14.41 16.30
C ASP A 106 -21.80 13.33 17.31
N ARG A 107 -21.10 12.32 16.82
CA ARG A 107 -20.39 11.34 17.65
C ARG A 107 -18.93 11.43 17.33
N VAL A 108 -18.10 11.40 18.37
CA VAL A 108 -16.65 11.48 18.23
C VAL A 108 -16.03 10.16 18.66
N LEU A 109 -15.18 9.62 17.80
CA LEU A 109 -14.31 8.49 18.09
C LEU A 109 -12.90 9.03 18.31
N GLN A 110 -12.46 9.03 19.56
CA GLN A 110 -11.13 9.51 19.94
C GLN A 110 -10.06 8.43 19.71
N LEU A 111 -8.93 8.86 19.18
CA LEU A 111 -7.71 8.06 19.09
C LEU A 111 -6.82 8.38 20.30
N ASN A 112 -7.24 7.84 21.44
CA ASN A 112 -6.43 7.80 22.65
C ASN A 112 -5.62 6.49 22.62
N THR A 113 -4.44 6.45 23.25
CA THR A 113 -3.52 5.29 23.43
C THR A 113 -2.29 5.19 22.50
N GLY A 114 -1.81 6.30 21.93
CA GLY A 114 -0.56 6.27 21.14
C GLY A 114 -0.72 5.67 19.74
N VAL A 115 -1.97 5.53 19.30
CA VAL A 115 -2.39 5.40 17.90
C VAL A 115 -2.82 6.79 17.43
N TYR A 116 -2.41 7.19 16.24
CA TYR A 116 -2.67 8.50 15.67
C TYR A 116 -2.85 8.44 14.15
N ILE A 117 -3.46 9.46 13.56
CA ILE A 117 -3.73 9.59 12.13
C ILE A 117 -2.46 10.09 11.41
N GLY A 118 -2.20 9.58 10.21
CA GLY A 118 -1.15 10.10 9.33
C GLY A 118 -1.31 11.61 9.06
N ALA A 119 -0.20 12.34 8.97
CA ALA A 119 -0.21 13.81 8.90
C ALA A 119 -1.05 14.40 7.75
N ASP A 120 -1.18 13.67 6.65
CA ASP A 120 -1.82 14.15 5.41
C ASP A 120 -3.28 13.71 5.25
N GLU A 121 -3.82 12.95 6.20
CA GLU A 121 -5.16 12.34 6.12
C GLU A 121 -6.22 13.30 6.68
N VAL A 122 -6.65 14.28 5.88
CA VAL A 122 -7.80 15.15 6.19
C VAL A 122 -8.95 14.88 5.23
N ASN A 123 -9.65 13.77 5.46
CA ASN A 123 -10.75 13.36 4.59
C ASN A 123 -12.11 13.78 5.16
N GLU A 124 -13.01 14.12 4.24
CA GLU A 124 -14.42 14.35 4.52
C GLU A 124 -15.25 13.70 3.43
N PHE A 125 -16.18 12.84 3.83
CA PHE A 125 -17.09 12.20 2.92
C PHE A 125 -18.39 11.88 3.63
N TYR A 126 -19.46 11.75 2.84
CA TYR A 126 -20.74 11.23 3.30
C TYR A 126 -21.16 10.03 2.48
N PHE A 127 -22.13 9.27 3.00
CA PHE A 127 -22.69 8.12 2.30
C PHE A 127 -24.02 8.51 1.66
N ASP A 128 -24.17 8.26 0.36
CA ASP A 128 -25.39 8.58 -0.36
C ASP A 128 -26.59 7.80 0.18
N PHE A 129 -27.73 8.49 0.18
CA PHE A 129 -28.99 7.93 0.69
C PHE A 129 -29.38 6.69 -0.11
N LYS A 130 -29.79 5.62 0.59
CA LYS A 130 -30.11 4.28 0.07
C LYS A 130 -28.96 3.48 -0.53
N SER A 131 -28.07 4.07 -1.35
CA SER A 131 -26.95 3.33 -1.96
C SER A 131 -25.84 3.04 -0.97
N GLY A 132 -25.59 3.97 -0.03
CA GLY A 132 -24.46 3.90 0.89
C GLY A 132 -23.11 4.11 0.21
N TRP A 133 -23.09 4.64 -1.02
CA TRP A 133 -21.87 4.91 -1.77
C TRP A 133 -21.18 6.17 -1.26
N LEU A 134 -19.86 6.25 -1.41
CA LEU A 134 -19.10 7.42 -1.02
C LEU A 134 -19.42 8.61 -1.92
N SER A 135 -19.57 9.77 -1.29
CA SER A 135 -20.03 11.00 -1.92
C SER A 135 -19.48 12.22 -1.17
N THR A 136 -19.35 13.35 -1.85
CA THR A 136 -18.97 14.66 -1.27
C THR A 136 -19.93 15.73 -1.74
N SER A 137 -19.84 16.91 -1.14
CA SER A 137 -20.62 18.08 -1.59
C SER A 137 -20.33 18.47 -3.05
N THR A 138 -19.16 18.10 -3.58
CA THR A 138 -18.71 18.44 -4.93
C THR A 138 -18.80 17.29 -5.93
N ALA A 139 -18.81 16.02 -5.48
CA ALA A 139 -18.89 14.85 -6.35
C ALA A 139 -19.87 13.79 -5.82
N SER A 140 -20.77 13.31 -6.67
CA SER A 140 -21.77 12.28 -6.35
C SER A 140 -21.19 10.86 -6.24
N THR A 141 -19.94 10.68 -6.61
CA THR A 141 -19.19 9.43 -6.51
C THR A 141 -17.74 9.79 -6.21
N LEU A 142 -17.18 9.18 -5.18
CA LEU A 142 -15.76 9.31 -4.85
C LEU A 142 -15.01 8.03 -5.13
N ALA A 143 -13.73 8.18 -5.48
CA ALA A 143 -12.78 7.08 -5.49
C ALA A 143 -12.59 6.52 -4.07
N GLU A 144 -11.92 5.36 -4.00
CA GLU A 144 -11.53 4.76 -2.72
C GLU A 144 -10.84 5.78 -1.81
N GLN A 145 -11.23 5.78 -0.54
CA GLN A 145 -10.63 6.62 0.48
C GLN A 145 -9.77 5.76 1.40
N THR A 146 -8.69 6.35 1.89
CA THR A 146 -7.76 5.67 2.79
C THR A 146 -7.70 6.42 4.12
N ILE A 147 -7.39 5.70 5.19
CA ILE A 147 -7.02 6.27 6.49
C ILE A 147 -5.80 5.51 6.98
N LYS A 148 -4.63 6.17 6.97
CA LYS A 148 -3.41 5.65 7.59
C LYS A 148 -3.41 5.94 9.09
N LEU A 149 -3.28 4.88 9.89
CA LEU A 149 -3.06 4.93 11.32
C LEU A 149 -1.62 4.52 11.62
N ASN A 150 -1.00 5.24 12.53
CA ASN A 150 0.37 4.97 12.99
C ASN A 150 0.36 4.73 14.49
N SER A 151 1.38 4.02 14.97
CA SER A 151 1.65 3.87 16.38
C SER A 151 2.92 4.58 16.81
N ASN A 152 3.03 4.89 18.10
CA ASN A 152 4.25 5.44 18.71
C ASN A 152 5.47 4.52 18.62
N PHE A 153 5.29 3.26 18.21
CA PHE A 153 6.33 2.26 18.07
C PHE A 153 6.64 1.92 16.60
N GLY A 154 6.14 2.70 15.66
CA GLY A 154 6.46 2.57 14.22
C GLY A 154 5.68 1.46 13.50
N GLU A 155 4.59 0.99 14.09
CA GLU A 155 3.65 0.08 13.41
C GLU A 155 2.57 0.91 12.72
N GLU A 156 2.09 0.43 11.58
CA GLU A 156 1.14 1.15 10.74
C GLU A 156 0.00 0.25 10.30
N LYS A 157 -1.18 0.84 10.12
CA LYS A 157 -2.34 0.16 9.56
C LYS A 157 -3.10 1.08 8.64
N THR A 158 -3.61 0.51 7.55
CA THR A 158 -4.35 1.23 6.54
C THR A 158 -5.79 0.75 6.55
N ILE A 159 -6.74 1.67 6.75
CA ILE A 159 -8.16 1.40 6.57
C ILE A 159 -8.55 1.90 5.19
N GLN A 160 -9.22 1.06 4.42
CA GLN A 160 -9.75 1.42 3.12
C GLN A 160 -11.27 1.53 3.19
N ILE A 161 -11.81 2.48 2.42
CA ILE A 161 -13.24 2.66 2.21
C ILE A 161 -13.49 2.68 0.71
N THR A 162 -14.08 1.58 0.22
CA THR A 162 -14.39 1.42 -1.21
C THR A 162 -15.39 2.49 -1.69
N PRO A 163 -15.49 2.76 -3.00
CA PRO A 163 -16.53 3.64 -3.56
C PRO A 163 -17.96 3.25 -3.15
N THR A 164 -18.22 1.97 -2.85
CA THR A 164 -19.52 1.48 -2.37
C THR A 164 -19.79 1.71 -0.87
N GLY A 165 -18.84 2.35 -0.19
CA GLY A 165 -18.84 2.72 1.21
C GLY A 165 -18.46 1.60 2.19
N LEU A 166 -18.02 0.44 1.70
CA LEU A 166 -17.54 -0.63 2.57
C LEU A 166 -16.16 -0.26 3.12
N ALA A 167 -16.05 -0.22 4.45
CA ALA A 167 -14.81 0.00 5.17
C ALA A 167 -14.21 -1.33 5.64
N TYR A 168 -12.90 -1.48 5.52
CA TYR A 168 -12.16 -2.62 6.06
C TYR A 168 -10.71 -2.24 6.35
N THR A 169 -10.04 -3.03 7.17
CA THR A 169 -8.59 -2.90 7.32
C THR A 169 -7.89 -3.62 6.19
N PHE A 170 -7.01 -2.92 5.48
CA PHE A 170 -6.23 -3.48 4.39
C PHE A 170 -5.14 -4.40 4.94
N THR A 171 -5.13 -5.63 4.43
CA THR A 171 -4.11 -6.64 4.63
C THR A 171 -3.53 -7.03 3.28
N CYS A 172 -2.22 -6.80 3.10
CA CYS A 172 -1.53 -7.18 1.88
C CYS A 172 -1.61 -8.69 1.63
N GLY A 173 -1.86 -9.11 0.39
CA GLY A 173 -2.04 -10.52 0.04
C GLY A 173 -3.47 -11.06 0.23
N GLU A 174 -4.30 -10.38 1.03
CA GLU A 174 -5.71 -10.76 1.25
C GLU A 174 -6.66 -9.81 0.51
N ASN A 175 -6.34 -8.52 0.51
CA ASN A 175 -7.19 -7.50 -0.08
C ASN A 175 -6.71 -7.06 -1.47
N TYR A 176 -7.67 -6.56 -2.26
CA TYR A 176 -7.43 -5.93 -3.54
C TYR A 176 -7.20 -4.43 -3.34
N VAL A 177 -6.44 -3.82 -4.25
CA VAL A 177 -6.39 -2.36 -4.43
C VAL A 177 -7.23 -1.98 -5.64
N TYR A 178 -7.88 -0.81 -5.61
CA TYR A 178 -8.72 -0.33 -6.70
C TYR A 178 -8.14 0.95 -7.31
N ASP A 179 -8.15 1.06 -8.64
CA ASP A 179 -7.83 2.33 -9.31
C ASP A 179 -9.01 3.32 -9.28
N THR A 180 -8.80 4.49 -9.87
CA THR A 180 -9.82 5.55 -9.99
C THR A 180 -11.03 5.15 -10.84
N ALA A 181 -10.89 4.13 -11.69
CA ALA A 181 -11.97 3.57 -12.51
C ALA A 181 -12.70 2.39 -11.82
N GLY A 182 -12.26 1.98 -10.62
CA GLY A 182 -12.82 0.86 -9.87
C GLY A 182 -12.32 -0.52 -10.33
N GLN A 183 -11.27 -0.59 -11.14
CA GLN A 183 -10.60 -1.85 -11.47
C GLN A 183 -9.86 -2.37 -10.25
N ALA A 184 -10.14 -3.61 -9.87
CA ALA A 184 -9.48 -4.28 -8.75
C ALA A 184 -8.19 -4.97 -9.20
N TYR A 185 -7.17 -4.93 -8.34
CA TYR A 185 -5.91 -5.63 -8.53
C TYR A 185 -5.53 -6.40 -7.28
N ARG A 186 -5.08 -7.65 -7.46
CA ARG A 186 -4.54 -8.47 -6.37
C ARG A 186 -3.27 -7.83 -5.81
N THR A 187 -3.01 -8.09 -4.54
CA THR A 187 -1.80 -7.66 -3.84
C THR A 187 -1.03 -8.86 -3.31
N VAL A 188 0.24 -8.67 -2.97
CA VAL A 188 1.11 -9.73 -2.44
C VAL A 188 2.16 -9.13 -1.51
N GLN A 189 2.33 -9.74 -0.34
CA GLN A 189 3.36 -9.37 0.62
C GLN A 189 4.64 -10.15 0.32
N ILE A 190 5.75 -9.45 0.05
CA ILE A 190 7.07 -10.06 -0.15
C ILE A 190 8.07 -9.34 0.74
N GLY A 191 8.64 -10.06 1.69
CA GLY A 191 9.40 -9.46 2.77
C GLY A 191 8.56 -8.40 3.50
N ASN A 192 9.08 -7.17 3.55
CA ASN A 192 8.40 -6.02 4.16
C ASN A 192 7.62 -5.18 3.14
N GLN A 193 7.65 -5.52 1.85
CA GLN A 193 7.01 -4.74 0.80
C GLN A 193 5.67 -5.35 0.39
N CYS A 194 4.68 -4.48 0.18
CA CYS A 194 3.38 -4.87 -0.35
C CYS A 194 3.27 -4.42 -1.81
N TRP A 195 3.15 -5.39 -2.71
CA TRP A 195 3.17 -5.17 -4.14
C TRP A 195 1.83 -5.46 -4.79
N MET A 196 1.55 -4.80 -5.91
CA MET A 196 0.53 -5.28 -6.84
C MET A 196 0.98 -6.62 -7.44
N ALA A 197 0.08 -7.60 -7.47
CA ALA A 197 0.26 -8.91 -8.11
C ALA A 197 -0.27 -8.94 -9.57
N GLU A 198 -0.79 -7.82 -10.07
CA GLU A 198 -1.29 -7.65 -11.44
C GLU A 198 -0.76 -6.36 -12.07
N ASN A 199 -0.55 -6.38 -13.39
CA ASN A 199 -0.09 -5.19 -14.13
C ASN A 199 -1.21 -4.15 -14.18
N LEU A 200 -0.89 -2.87 -13.96
CA LEU A 200 -1.89 -1.80 -13.98
C LEU A 200 -2.56 -1.72 -15.36
N ASN A 201 -3.88 -1.53 -15.39
CA ASN A 201 -4.69 -1.45 -16.61
C ASN A 201 -5.71 -0.31 -16.51
N THR A 202 -5.23 0.91 -16.31
CA THR A 202 -6.06 2.09 -16.15
C THR A 202 -5.89 3.03 -17.35
N GLY A 203 -6.85 3.92 -17.55
CA GLY A 203 -6.82 4.89 -18.65
C GLY A 203 -7.37 4.38 -19.99
N THR A 204 -7.24 5.24 -20.99
CA THR A 204 -7.83 5.08 -22.33
C THR A 204 -6.79 4.50 -23.28
N MET A 205 -7.20 3.49 -24.05
CA MET A 205 -6.34 2.88 -25.06
C MET A 205 -6.12 3.84 -26.24
N LEU A 206 -4.85 4.05 -26.58
CA LEU A 206 -4.40 4.76 -27.78
C LEU A 206 -4.66 3.91 -29.03
N ALA A 207 -5.01 4.57 -30.13
CA ALA A 207 -5.44 3.90 -31.37
C ALA A 207 -4.32 3.10 -32.07
N ALA A 208 -3.07 3.53 -31.89
CA ALA A 208 -1.90 2.86 -32.43
C ALA A 208 -0.68 3.13 -31.55
N ALA A 209 0.32 2.25 -31.61
CA ALA A 209 1.64 2.47 -30.99
C ALA A 209 2.33 3.76 -31.44
N SER A 210 2.07 4.23 -32.66
CA SER A 210 2.61 5.50 -33.18
C SER A 210 1.95 6.76 -32.60
N ASN A 211 0.91 6.60 -31.79
CA ASN A 211 0.28 7.71 -31.10
C ASN A 211 0.97 7.87 -29.76
N ASP A 212 1.59 9.03 -29.55
CA ASP A 212 2.20 9.38 -28.27
C ASP A 212 1.11 9.84 -27.27
N PRO A 213 1.25 9.51 -25.97
CA PRO A 213 0.42 10.08 -24.92
C PRO A 213 0.72 11.57 -24.76
N THR A 214 -0.22 12.29 -24.19
CA THR A 214 -0.23 13.74 -24.04
C THR A 214 -0.66 14.14 -22.64
N ASP A 215 -0.02 15.15 -22.08
CA ASP A 215 -0.39 15.73 -20.78
C ASP A 215 -1.75 16.45 -20.88
N ASN A 216 -2.83 15.71 -20.65
CA ASN A 216 -4.21 16.15 -20.90
C ASN A 216 -5.21 15.71 -19.81
N ASP A 217 -4.72 15.34 -18.63
CA ASP A 217 -5.49 14.79 -17.49
C ASP A 217 -6.25 13.49 -17.77
N VAL A 218 -6.04 12.86 -18.92
CA VAL A 218 -6.57 11.53 -19.26
C VAL A 218 -5.41 10.55 -19.26
N ILE A 219 -5.50 9.53 -18.41
CA ILE A 219 -4.48 8.48 -18.42
C ILE A 219 -4.54 7.76 -19.76
N GLU A 220 -3.42 7.67 -20.47
CA GLU A 220 -3.34 7.05 -21.79
C GLU A 220 -2.44 5.79 -21.76
N LYS A 221 -2.89 4.74 -22.45
CA LYS A 221 -2.18 3.45 -22.47
C LYS A 221 -2.12 2.87 -23.87
N TRP A 222 -1.12 2.04 -24.12
CA TRP A 222 -1.12 1.10 -25.22
C TRP A 222 -1.54 -0.29 -24.74
N CYS A 223 -2.20 -1.02 -25.63
CA CYS A 223 -2.46 -2.44 -25.47
C CYS A 223 -1.64 -3.20 -26.51
N TYR A 224 -0.99 -4.29 -26.10
CA TYR A 224 -0.14 -5.07 -26.99
C TYR A 224 -0.84 -5.38 -28.32
N ALA A 225 -0.15 -5.16 -29.44
CA ALA A 225 -0.67 -5.32 -30.80
C ALA A 225 -1.95 -4.50 -31.10
N ASN A 226 -2.11 -3.35 -30.46
CA ASN A 226 -3.31 -2.50 -30.55
C ASN A 226 -4.61 -3.27 -30.32
N THR A 227 -4.61 -4.21 -29.36
CA THR A 227 -5.74 -5.09 -29.10
C THR A 227 -6.16 -5.00 -27.63
N GLU A 228 -7.35 -4.44 -27.36
CA GLU A 228 -7.86 -4.21 -25.99
C GLU A 228 -7.87 -5.49 -25.12
N SER A 229 -8.16 -6.67 -25.71
CA SER A 229 -8.16 -7.93 -24.94
C SER A 229 -6.79 -8.31 -24.37
N ASN A 230 -5.69 -7.80 -24.95
CA ASN A 230 -4.37 -7.99 -24.39
C ASN A 230 -4.16 -7.13 -23.14
N CYS A 231 -4.74 -5.93 -23.08
CA CYS A 231 -4.76 -5.13 -21.85
C CYS A 231 -5.55 -5.81 -20.74
N VAL A 232 -6.72 -6.36 -21.06
CA VAL A 232 -7.57 -7.09 -20.09
C VAL A 232 -6.82 -8.27 -19.45
N THR A 233 -5.96 -8.94 -20.22
CA THR A 233 -5.26 -10.15 -19.76
C THR A 233 -3.86 -9.91 -19.21
N ARG A 234 -3.20 -8.80 -19.60
CA ARG A 234 -1.77 -8.56 -19.31
C ARG A 234 -1.44 -7.17 -18.79
N GLY A 235 -2.43 -6.29 -18.63
CA GLY A 235 -2.23 -4.90 -18.24
C GLY A 235 -1.94 -3.96 -19.40
N GLY A 236 -2.00 -2.66 -19.10
CA GLY A 236 -1.64 -1.60 -20.03
C GLY A 236 -0.13 -1.38 -20.07
N MET A 237 0.32 -0.82 -21.19
CA MET A 237 1.67 -0.30 -21.37
C MET A 237 1.60 1.22 -21.37
N TYR A 238 2.48 1.86 -20.62
CA TYR A 238 2.49 3.31 -20.45
C TYR A 238 3.84 3.86 -20.87
N SER A 239 3.89 5.11 -21.33
CA SER A 239 5.17 5.80 -21.44
C SER A 239 5.68 6.12 -20.04
N TRP A 240 6.98 6.40 -19.91
CA TRP A 240 7.52 6.73 -18.58
C TRP A 240 6.90 8.03 -18.05
N GLN A 241 6.78 9.07 -18.89
CA GLN A 241 6.17 10.34 -18.49
C GLN A 241 4.73 10.16 -18.06
N GLU A 242 3.97 9.36 -18.82
CA GLU A 242 2.57 9.07 -18.52
C GLU A 242 2.44 8.29 -17.21
N ALA A 243 3.24 7.24 -17.03
CA ALA A 243 3.26 6.46 -15.79
C ALA A 243 3.54 7.38 -14.58
N MET A 244 4.58 8.22 -14.67
CA MET A 244 4.97 9.15 -13.62
C MET A 244 3.98 10.31 -13.38
N GLY A 245 2.89 10.40 -14.15
CA GLY A 245 1.97 11.53 -14.08
C GLY A 245 2.66 12.86 -14.37
N TRP A 246 3.58 12.83 -15.35
CA TRP A 246 4.39 13.98 -15.78
C TRP A 246 5.28 14.59 -14.68
N SER A 247 5.51 13.84 -13.58
CA SER A 247 6.47 14.17 -12.52
C SER A 247 7.84 13.53 -12.79
N SER A 248 8.89 14.12 -12.21
CA SER A 248 10.24 13.54 -12.19
C SER A 248 10.69 13.16 -10.77
N THR A 249 9.77 13.15 -9.81
CA THR A 249 10.07 12.82 -8.42
C THR A 249 10.09 11.31 -8.26
N GLU A 250 11.22 10.75 -7.81
CA GLU A 250 11.31 9.34 -7.43
C GLU A 250 10.30 9.00 -6.33
N GLY A 251 9.67 7.83 -6.42
CA GLY A 251 8.64 7.39 -5.49
C GLY A 251 7.33 8.19 -5.58
N VAL A 252 7.07 8.88 -6.70
CA VAL A 252 5.79 9.55 -6.92
C VAL A 252 4.65 8.53 -7.08
N GLN A 253 3.44 8.90 -6.63
CA GLN A 253 2.23 8.14 -6.93
C GLN A 253 2.07 7.89 -8.43
N GLY A 254 2.23 8.94 -9.26
CA GLY A 254 1.97 8.87 -10.70
C GLY A 254 0.55 8.37 -10.98
N ILE A 255 0.41 7.40 -11.87
CA ILE A 255 -0.88 6.76 -12.20
C ILE A 255 -1.27 5.60 -11.25
N CYS A 256 -0.49 5.34 -10.21
CA CYS A 256 -0.84 4.33 -9.22
C CYS A 256 -2.08 4.73 -8.40
N PRO A 257 -2.80 3.73 -7.84
CA PRO A 257 -3.87 4.00 -6.86
C PRO A 257 -3.39 4.86 -5.68
N SER A 258 -4.32 5.54 -5.03
CA SER A 258 -4.00 6.35 -3.84
C SER A 258 -3.37 5.51 -2.73
N GLY A 259 -2.29 6.01 -2.12
CA GLY A 259 -1.52 5.28 -1.10
C GLY A 259 -0.59 4.20 -1.67
N TRP A 260 -0.38 4.23 -2.98
CA TRP A 260 0.57 3.40 -3.71
C TRP A 260 1.40 4.29 -4.61
N HIS A 261 2.64 3.88 -4.89
CA HIS A 261 3.54 4.64 -5.73
C HIS A 261 4.29 3.76 -6.74
N ILE A 262 4.96 4.45 -7.67
CA ILE A 262 5.79 3.80 -8.68
C ILE A 262 7.12 3.42 -8.05
N PRO A 263 7.47 2.13 -8.03
CA PRO A 263 8.64 1.63 -7.32
C PRO A 263 9.93 2.25 -7.85
N SER A 264 10.83 2.58 -6.93
CA SER A 264 12.22 2.95 -7.20
C SER A 264 13.08 1.71 -7.50
N ASN A 265 14.28 1.92 -8.05
CA ASN A 265 15.24 0.82 -8.18
C ASN A 265 15.59 0.19 -6.83
N SER A 266 15.72 0.98 -5.76
CA SER A 266 16.00 0.44 -4.41
C SER A 266 14.91 -0.52 -3.92
N GLU A 267 13.66 -0.28 -4.30
CA GLU A 267 12.56 -1.15 -3.92
C GLU A 267 12.52 -2.44 -4.72
N TRP A 268 12.83 -2.39 -6.01
CA TRP A 268 13.05 -3.59 -6.81
C TRP A 268 14.23 -4.43 -6.29
N ASN A 269 15.35 -3.79 -5.93
CA ASN A 269 16.49 -4.48 -5.33
C ASN A 269 16.10 -5.14 -3.99
N SER A 270 15.30 -4.45 -3.16
CA SER A 270 14.79 -5.01 -1.90
C SER A 270 13.86 -6.21 -2.12
N LEU A 271 13.09 -6.20 -3.22
CA LEU A 271 12.27 -7.34 -3.62
C LEU A 271 13.14 -8.55 -3.97
N GLU A 272 14.18 -8.34 -4.80
CA GLU A 272 15.12 -9.38 -5.23
C GLU A 272 15.89 -10.01 -4.05
N ASP A 273 16.27 -9.21 -3.05
CA ASP A 273 17.01 -9.65 -1.87
C ASP A 273 16.26 -10.69 -1.01
N ASN A 274 14.94 -10.85 -1.20
CA ASN A 274 14.16 -11.89 -0.53
C ASN A 274 14.46 -13.31 -1.03
N TYR A 275 15.18 -13.46 -2.14
CA TYR A 275 15.40 -14.75 -2.79
C TYR A 275 16.89 -15.16 -2.89
N PRO A 276 17.65 -15.18 -1.77
CA PRO A 276 19.06 -15.53 -1.81
C PRO A 276 19.26 -17.01 -2.16
N GLY A 277 20.01 -17.28 -3.23
CA GLY A 277 20.39 -18.64 -3.65
C GLY A 277 19.43 -19.32 -4.63
N ALA A 278 18.28 -18.71 -4.93
CA ALA A 278 17.47 -18.99 -6.10
C ALA A 278 17.57 -17.81 -7.08
N SER A 279 17.18 -17.99 -8.34
CA SER A 279 17.07 -16.83 -9.24
C SER A 279 15.78 -16.08 -8.90
N ALA A 280 15.87 -14.80 -8.49
CA ALA A 280 14.69 -14.00 -8.11
C ALA A 280 13.59 -14.05 -9.19
N GLY A 281 13.96 -13.95 -10.48
CA GLY A 281 12.99 -14.06 -11.57
C GLY A 281 12.28 -15.42 -11.64
N THR A 282 12.90 -16.54 -11.22
CA THR A 282 12.24 -17.85 -11.14
C THR A 282 11.16 -17.87 -10.07
N GLU A 283 11.34 -17.14 -8.98
CA GLU A 283 10.35 -17.05 -7.90
C GLU A 283 9.25 -16.03 -8.21
N LEU A 284 9.57 -14.96 -8.94
CA LEU A 284 8.70 -13.83 -9.25
C LEU A 284 7.85 -14.00 -10.53
N LYS A 285 8.23 -14.92 -11.42
CA LYS A 285 7.48 -15.20 -12.66
C LYS A 285 6.04 -15.64 -12.40
N LEU A 286 5.22 -15.62 -13.46
CA LEU A 286 3.92 -16.28 -13.50
C LEU A 286 4.00 -17.75 -13.00
N ASN A 287 3.18 -18.09 -12.01
CA ASN A 287 3.20 -19.36 -11.27
C ASN A 287 4.50 -19.68 -10.50
N GLY A 288 5.32 -18.67 -10.21
CA GLY A 288 6.43 -18.78 -9.25
C GLY A 288 5.92 -18.91 -7.81
N SER A 289 6.82 -19.13 -6.84
CA SER A 289 6.40 -19.33 -5.44
C SER A 289 6.05 -18.04 -4.70
N SER A 290 6.45 -16.88 -5.24
CA SER A 290 6.28 -15.57 -4.59
C SER A 290 4.84 -15.04 -4.58
N GLY A 291 4.02 -15.45 -5.55
CA GLY A 291 2.72 -14.80 -5.82
C GLY A 291 2.81 -13.42 -6.47
N PHE A 292 4.01 -12.96 -6.87
CA PHE A 292 4.19 -11.68 -7.59
C PHE A 292 3.59 -11.72 -9.01
N GLU A 293 3.51 -12.91 -9.59
CA GLU A 293 2.85 -13.18 -10.87
C GLU A 293 3.27 -12.19 -11.97
N MET A 294 4.58 -12.12 -12.27
CA MET A 294 5.07 -11.29 -13.38
C MET A 294 4.52 -11.81 -14.70
N LEU A 295 3.47 -11.13 -15.15
CA LEU A 295 2.82 -11.36 -16.42
C LEU A 295 3.68 -10.77 -17.54
N MET A 296 3.95 -11.60 -18.55
CA MET A 296 4.72 -11.23 -19.74
C MET A 296 3.84 -10.42 -20.69
N GLY A 297 3.80 -9.11 -20.46
CA GLY A 297 3.09 -8.15 -21.30
C GLY A 297 3.77 -7.87 -22.64
N GLY A 298 5.07 -8.15 -22.74
CA GLY A 298 5.91 -7.60 -23.82
C GLY A 298 6.21 -6.13 -23.60
N GLU A 299 6.65 -5.48 -24.66
CA GLU A 299 6.92 -4.04 -24.72
C GLU A 299 6.31 -3.40 -25.97
N MET A 300 6.26 -2.06 -25.96
CA MET A 300 5.97 -1.24 -27.11
C MET A 300 7.18 -0.35 -27.42
N ASP A 301 7.63 -0.34 -28.67
CA ASP A 301 8.62 0.61 -29.20
C ASP A 301 7.94 1.50 -30.24
N ASN A 302 8.36 2.76 -30.35
CA ASN A 302 7.82 3.74 -31.28
C ASN A 302 8.31 3.56 -32.74
N THR A 303 8.93 2.41 -33.07
CA THR A 303 9.40 2.06 -34.42
C THR A 303 8.43 1.12 -35.17
N ALA A 304 8.75 0.77 -36.43
CA ALA A 304 7.83 0.13 -37.38
C ALA A 304 7.32 -1.27 -36.98
N ASP A 305 8.01 -1.98 -36.07
CA ASP A 305 7.59 -3.24 -35.45
C ASP A 305 7.23 -3.00 -33.98
N ALA A 306 6.17 -2.21 -33.78
CA ALA A 306 5.94 -1.48 -32.53
C ALA A 306 5.66 -2.31 -31.26
N TYR A 307 5.65 -3.64 -31.33
CA TYR A 307 5.40 -4.51 -30.19
C TYR A 307 6.25 -5.78 -30.28
N ASP A 308 6.93 -6.15 -29.19
CA ASP A 308 7.75 -7.36 -29.10
C ASP A 308 7.66 -8.01 -27.72
N GLY A 309 8.15 -9.24 -27.59
CA GLY A 309 8.35 -9.90 -26.31
C GLY A 309 7.07 -10.46 -25.66
N LEU A 310 5.96 -10.59 -26.40
CA LEU A 310 4.76 -11.22 -25.83
C LEU A 310 5.08 -12.64 -25.39
N ASP A 311 4.66 -12.99 -24.17
CA ASP A 311 4.89 -14.31 -23.56
C ASP A 311 6.39 -14.69 -23.39
N THR A 312 7.31 -13.75 -23.61
CA THR A 312 8.77 -13.96 -23.43
C THR A 312 9.47 -12.84 -22.66
N LEU A 313 8.81 -11.69 -22.47
CA LEU A 313 9.34 -10.51 -21.80
C LEU A 313 8.31 -9.94 -20.82
N ALA A 314 8.77 -9.70 -19.60
CA ALA A 314 8.09 -8.88 -18.61
C ALA A 314 9.02 -7.70 -18.28
N VAL A 315 8.52 -6.49 -18.48
CA VAL A 315 9.28 -5.25 -18.31
C VAL A 315 8.43 -4.22 -17.61
N PHE A 316 9.01 -3.59 -16.60
CA PHE A 316 8.32 -2.67 -15.70
C PHE A 316 9.09 -1.37 -15.56
N TRP A 317 8.36 -0.25 -15.55
CA TRP A 317 8.95 1.04 -15.21
C TRP A 317 9.37 1.11 -13.74
N THR A 318 10.42 1.89 -13.48
CA THR A 318 10.73 2.43 -12.15
C THR A 318 10.64 3.96 -12.14
N SER A 319 10.52 4.55 -10.95
CA SER A 319 10.42 6.00 -10.75
C SER A 319 11.77 6.72 -10.66
N THR A 320 12.88 5.98 -10.69
CA THR A 320 14.23 6.53 -10.55
C THR A 320 14.62 7.30 -11.82
N ASP A 321 14.91 8.59 -11.70
CA ASP A 321 15.31 9.47 -12.82
C ASP A 321 16.83 9.49 -13.03
N GLY A 322 17.29 9.73 -14.26
CA GLY A 322 18.70 9.69 -14.68
C GLY A 322 19.11 8.37 -15.34
N VAL A 323 18.24 7.38 -15.27
CA VAL A 323 18.22 6.13 -16.04
C VAL A 323 16.76 5.70 -16.03
N ALA A 324 16.10 5.58 -17.18
CA ALA A 324 14.79 4.93 -17.24
C ALA A 324 15.01 3.43 -16.96
N SER A 325 15.30 3.10 -15.71
CA SER A 325 15.62 1.77 -15.27
C SER A 325 14.36 0.96 -15.39
N ASN A 326 14.44 -0.13 -16.15
CA ASN A 326 13.41 -1.12 -16.14
C ASN A 326 13.89 -2.34 -15.37
N ALA A 327 13.01 -2.97 -14.62
CA ALA A 327 13.21 -4.35 -14.20
C ALA A 327 12.98 -5.25 -15.44
N TYR A 328 14.06 -5.69 -16.09
CA TYR A 328 14.03 -6.70 -17.14
C TYR A 328 13.86 -8.08 -16.53
N ILE A 329 13.04 -8.93 -17.14
CA ILE A 329 13.24 -10.38 -17.05
C ILE A 329 13.41 -10.99 -18.42
N HIS A 330 14.57 -11.61 -18.64
CA HIS A 330 14.73 -12.60 -19.69
C HIS A 330 14.32 -13.98 -19.16
N TYR A 331 13.33 -14.56 -19.81
CA TYR A 331 12.97 -15.97 -19.60
C TYR A 331 13.94 -16.85 -20.40
N ASN A 332 14.50 -17.88 -19.78
CA ASN A 332 15.09 -19.02 -20.49
C ASN A 332 14.59 -20.34 -19.90
N ASP A 333 14.84 -21.44 -20.62
CA ASP A 333 14.34 -22.78 -20.28
C ASP A 333 14.80 -23.30 -18.89
N ASN A 334 15.72 -22.61 -18.20
CA ASN A 334 16.28 -23.00 -16.90
C ASN A 334 15.96 -22.03 -15.76
N GLY A 335 15.20 -20.95 -16.00
CA GLY A 335 14.86 -19.95 -14.99
C GLY A 335 14.57 -18.57 -15.59
N ALA A 336 14.25 -17.61 -14.73
CA ALA A 336 14.10 -16.21 -15.10
C ALA A 336 15.10 -15.37 -14.30
N THR A 337 15.83 -14.48 -14.97
CA THR A 337 16.83 -13.59 -14.34
C THR A 337 16.34 -12.15 -14.40
N MET A 338 16.55 -11.39 -13.32
CA MET A 338 16.27 -9.96 -13.29
C MET A 338 17.53 -9.17 -13.68
N THR A 339 17.37 -8.15 -14.52
CA THR A 339 18.45 -7.21 -14.88
C THR A 339 17.90 -5.79 -14.95
N GLU A 340 18.73 -4.78 -14.74
CA GLU A 340 18.38 -3.39 -14.96
C GLU A 340 18.98 -2.89 -16.27
N THR A 341 18.19 -2.20 -17.11
CA THR A 341 18.70 -1.47 -18.29
C THR A 341 17.92 -0.19 -18.52
N SER A 342 18.55 0.75 -19.23
CA SER A 342 17.96 2.02 -19.65
C SER A 342 17.30 1.93 -21.03
N ASN A 343 16.07 2.41 -21.13
CA ASN A 343 15.35 2.52 -22.40
C ASN A 343 14.84 3.96 -22.66
N PRO A 344 14.46 4.28 -23.91
CA PRO A 344 13.83 5.56 -24.21
C PRO A 344 12.51 5.75 -23.47
N TYR A 345 12.26 6.93 -22.92
CA TYR A 345 11.02 7.24 -22.17
C TYR A 345 9.73 7.09 -23.00
N GLY A 346 9.83 7.18 -24.33
CA GLY A 346 8.71 7.03 -25.26
C GLY A 346 8.34 5.57 -25.58
N TRP A 347 9.05 4.59 -25.01
CA TRP A 347 8.63 3.19 -25.08
C TRP A 347 7.47 2.92 -24.13
N GLY A 348 6.78 1.80 -24.32
CA GLY A 348 5.63 1.40 -23.51
C GLY A 348 5.95 0.15 -22.71
N PHE A 349 5.97 0.29 -21.39
CA PHE A 349 6.17 -0.84 -20.47
C PHE A 349 5.02 -0.99 -19.49
N SER A 350 4.91 -2.17 -18.90
CA SER A 350 3.92 -2.43 -17.85
C SER A 350 4.28 -1.65 -16.59
N LEU A 351 3.30 -1.47 -15.70
CA LEU A 351 3.52 -0.83 -14.40
C LEU A 351 3.03 -1.75 -13.27
N ARG A 352 3.81 -1.79 -12.19
CA ARG A 352 3.45 -2.38 -10.90
C ARG A 352 3.64 -1.31 -9.85
N CYS A 353 2.65 -1.12 -9.00
CA CYS A 353 2.74 -0.19 -7.89
C CYS A 353 3.09 -0.95 -6.61
N ILE A 354 3.75 -0.24 -5.71
CA ILE A 354 4.08 -0.68 -4.35
C ILE A 354 3.38 0.25 -3.35
N LYS A 355 2.96 -0.29 -2.21
CA LYS A 355 2.21 0.45 -1.19
C LYS A 355 3.13 1.32 -0.32
N ASP A 356 2.64 2.51 0.04
CA ASP A 356 3.28 3.46 0.99
C ASP A 356 3.22 3.04 2.47
#